data_AF-A0A962VG54-F1
#
_entry.id   AF-A0A962VG54-F1
#
_cell.length_a   1.000
_cell.length_b   1.000
_cell.length_c   1.000
_cell.angle_alpha   90.00
_cell.angle_beta   90.00
_cell.angle_gamma   90.00
#
_symmetry.space_group_name_H-M   'P 1'
#
loop_
_entity.id
_entity.type
_entity.pdbx_description
1 polymer ?
#
loop_
_entity_poly.entity_id
_entity_poly.type
_entity_poly.pdbx_seq_one_letter_code
_entity_poly.pdbx_strand_id
1 'polypeptide(L)'
;MTDNLALLRLLQLVSPSLPVGAYAYSQGLEYALEAAWVQDESSARDWIFGVLQHGLTYLDVPVFARLHQAWASNNTDSVQYWNHYLFAARESAELQQEEQHLGRALARLLYNQGMVAAQSWQHADRVCFATLFTLAAVCW
;
A
#
# COMPACT_ATOMS: atom_id res chain seq x y z
N MET A 1 4.50 -9.30 27.00
CA MET A 1 5.25 -8.04 26.74
C MET A 1 5.50 -7.77 25.25
N THR A 2 5.23 -8.72 24.34
CA THR A 2 5.34 -8.56 22.87
C THR A 2 4.19 -7.78 22.24
N ASP A 3 2.99 -7.90 22.80
CA ASP A 3 1.75 -7.33 22.23
C ASP A 3 1.78 -5.78 22.12
N ASN A 4 2.41 -5.11 23.10
CA ASN A 4 2.48 -3.66 23.10
C ASN A 4 3.45 -3.11 22.03
N LEU A 5 4.54 -3.81 21.75
CA LEU A 5 5.48 -3.37 20.70
C LEU A 5 4.91 -3.61 19.30
N ALA A 6 4.28 -4.77 19.07
CA ALA A 6 3.61 -5.06 17.80
C ALA A 6 2.51 -4.02 17.50
N LEU A 7 1.69 -3.68 18.49
CA LEU A 7 0.70 -2.62 18.36
C LEU A 7 1.34 -1.26 18.06
N LEU A 8 2.41 -0.86 18.76
CA LEU A 8 3.10 0.40 18.48
C LEU A 8 3.69 0.44 17.06
N ARG A 9 4.21 -0.68 16.56
CA ARG A 9 4.70 -0.80 15.18
C ARG A 9 3.58 -0.70 14.16
N LEU A 10 2.44 -1.32 14.42
CA LEU A 10 1.25 -1.16 13.59
C LEU A 10 0.77 0.29 13.59
N LEU A 11 0.64 0.93 14.75
CA LEU A 11 0.25 2.34 14.88
C LEU A 11 1.23 3.28 14.16
N GLN A 12 2.53 2.96 14.17
CA GLN A 12 3.51 3.67 13.38
C GLN A 12 3.25 3.52 11.88
N LEU A 13 2.99 2.31 11.39
CA LEU A 13 2.73 2.03 9.96
C LEU A 13 1.43 2.66 9.45
N VAL A 14 0.36 2.66 10.24
CA VAL A 14 -0.95 3.20 9.82
C VAL A 14 -1.08 4.70 10.09
N SER A 15 -0.04 5.34 10.63
CA SER A 15 -0.07 6.77 10.93
C SER A 15 -0.16 7.60 9.64
N PRO A 16 -1.07 8.59 9.55
CA PRO A 16 -1.08 9.53 8.43
C PRO A 16 0.19 10.39 8.37
N SER A 17 0.94 10.49 9.48
CA SER A 17 2.23 11.18 9.53
C SER A 17 3.41 10.31 9.08
N LEU A 18 3.17 9.10 8.57
CA LEU A 18 4.23 8.25 8.03
C LEU A 18 4.92 8.99 6.86
N PRO A 19 6.25 9.16 6.87
CA PRO A 19 6.95 10.01 5.90
C PRO A 19 7.16 9.30 4.55
N VAL A 20 6.06 8.90 3.93
CA VAL A 20 6.03 8.24 2.61
C VAL A 20 5.42 9.11 1.52
N GLY A 21 4.81 10.24 1.86
CA GLY A 21 4.22 11.17 0.89
C GLY A 21 2.83 10.78 0.38
N ALA A 22 2.08 9.96 1.14
CA ALA A 22 0.75 9.46 0.73
C ALA A 22 -0.32 10.55 0.57
N TYR A 23 -0.13 11.73 1.16
CA TYR A 23 -1.09 12.84 1.06
C TYR A 23 -1.12 13.54 -0.31
N ALA A 24 -0.16 13.24 -1.19
CA ALA A 24 0.00 13.96 -2.46
C ALA A 24 -0.96 13.50 -3.58
N TYR A 25 -1.74 12.43 -3.36
CA TYR A 25 -2.54 11.80 -4.41
C TYR A 25 -4.02 11.76 -4.02
N SER A 26 -4.89 12.21 -4.93
CA SER A 26 -6.34 12.28 -4.71
C SER A 26 -7.08 11.01 -5.13
N GLN A 27 -6.42 10.10 -5.87
CA GLN A 27 -6.99 8.85 -6.37
C GLN A 27 -8.34 9.03 -7.09
N GLY A 28 -8.49 10.14 -7.81
CA GLY A 28 -9.69 10.47 -8.57
C GLY A 28 -10.79 11.20 -7.79
N LEU A 29 -10.61 11.45 -6.49
CA LEU A 29 -11.58 12.22 -5.69
C LEU A 29 -11.70 13.67 -6.17
N GLU A 30 -10.60 14.29 -6.60
CA GLU A 30 -10.61 15.65 -7.16
C GLU A 30 -11.52 15.73 -8.39
N TYR A 31 -11.41 14.76 -9.31
CA TYR A 31 -12.29 14.67 -10.46
C TYR A 31 -13.75 14.44 -10.05
N ALA A 32 -14.01 13.59 -9.06
CA ALA A 32 -15.37 13.34 -8.56
C ALA A 32 -16.02 14.61 -7.98
N LEU A 33 -15.24 15.50 -7.35
CA LEU A 33 -15.70 16.82 -6.91
C LEU A 33 -15.97 17.75 -8.09
N GLU A 34 -15.04 17.85 -9.04
CA GLU A 34 -15.19 18.70 -10.24
C GLU A 34 -16.39 18.29 -11.11
N ALA A 35 -16.62 16.98 -11.25
CA ALA A 35 -17.76 16.40 -11.97
C ALA A 35 -19.07 16.45 -11.16
N ALA A 36 -19.05 17.01 -9.95
CA ALA A 36 -20.19 17.08 -9.03
C ALA A 36 -20.80 15.71 -8.68
N TRP A 37 -20.00 14.64 -8.69
CA TRP A 37 -20.42 13.32 -8.19
C TRP A 37 -20.38 13.26 -6.66
N VAL A 38 -19.46 14.01 -6.05
CA VAL A 38 -19.36 14.19 -4.60
C VAL A 38 -19.60 15.67 -4.28
N GLN A 39 -20.64 15.96 -3.52
CA GLN A 39 -21.06 17.34 -3.20
C GLN A 39 -21.47 17.52 -1.73
N ASP A 40 -21.68 16.42 -1.00
CA ASP A 40 -22.11 16.40 0.38
C ASP A 40 -21.61 15.12 1.09
N GLU A 41 -21.94 14.98 2.37
CA GLU A 41 -21.54 13.82 3.17
C GLU A 41 -22.09 12.50 2.61
N SER A 42 -23.32 12.49 2.10
CA SER A 42 -23.96 11.27 1.59
C SER A 42 -23.28 10.78 0.31
N SER A 43 -23.05 11.68 -0.64
CA SER A 43 -22.36 11.37 -1.89
C SER A 43 -20.88 11.02 -1.68
N ALA A 44 -20.21 11.66 -0.72
CA ALA A 44 -18.85 11.28 -0.32
C ALA A 44 -18.81 9.87 0.27
N ARG A 45 -19.77 9.54 1.14
CA ARG A 45 -19.93 8.18 1.67
C ARG A 45 -20.11 7.17 0.55
N ASP A 46 -21.05 7.40 -0.37
CA ASP A 46 -21.33 6.48 -1.46
C ASP A 46 -20.11 6.28 -2.37
N TRP A 47 -19.36 7.34 -2.67
CA TRP A 47 -18.12 7.27 -3.43
C TRP A 47 -17.05 6.44 -2.71
N ILE A 48 -16.79 6.70 -1.42
CA ILE A 48 -15.82 5.95 -0.61
C ILE A 48 -16.20 4.47 -0.55
N PHE A 49 -17.46 4.16 -0.26
CA PHE A 49 -17.92 2.77 -0.23
C PHE A 49 -17.82 2.09 -1.59
N GLY A 50 -18.09 2.81 -2.68
CA GLY A 50 -17.87 2.33 -4.04
C GLY A 50 -16.41 1.93 -4.28
N VAL A 51 -15.45 2.78 -3.91
CA VAL A 51 -14.01 2.48 -4.01
C VAL A 51 -13.64 1.23 -3.19
N LEU A 52 -14.13 1.14 -1.96
CA LEU A 52 -13.88 -0.03 -1.09
C LEU A 52 -14.46 -1.32 -1.68
N GLN A 53 -15.68 -1.27 -2.20
CA GLN A 53 -16.39 -2.45 -2.70
C GLN A 53 -15.87 -2.92 -4.05
N HIS A 54 -15.49 -2.02 -4.95
CA HIS A 54 -15.12 -2.39 -6.32
C HIS A 54 -13.62 -2.57 -6.51
N GLY A 55 -12.78 -1.76 -5.86
CA GLY A 55 -11.32 -1.88 -5.93
C GLY A 55 -10.78 -2.79 -4.84
N LEU A 56 -10.79 -2.29 -3.60
CA LEU A 56 -10.04 -2.92 -2.49
C LEU A 56 -10.50 -4.34 -2.20
N THR A 57 -11.80 -4.60 -2.21
CA THR A 57 -12.37 -5.91 -1.85
C THR A 57 -11.91 -7.02 -2.79
N TYR A 58 -11.77 -6.74 -4.08
CA TYR A 58 -11.49 -7.76 -5.09
C TYR A 58 -10.03 -7.80 -5.56
N LEU A 59 -9.27 -6.73 -5.32
CA LEU A 59 -7.88 -6.62 -5.73
C LEU A 59 -6.93 -6.49 -4.53
N ASP A 60 -6.92 -5.34 -3.87
CA ASP A 60 -5.89 -4.97 -2.90
C ASP A 60 -5.90 -5.88 -1.67
N VAL A 61 -7.06 -6.11 -1.05
CA VAL A 61 -7.17 -6.95 0.16
C VAL A 61 -6.80 -8.41 -0.13
N PRO A 62 -7.32 -9.06 -1.20
CA PRO A 62 -6.91 -10.41 -1.55
C PRO A 62 -5.41 -10.53 -1.88
N VAL A 63 -4.83 -9.55 -2.57
CA VAL A 63 -3.39 -9.55 -2.91
C VAL A 63 -2.54 -9.27 -1.67
N PHE A 64 -2.97 -8.38 -0.78
CA PHE A 64 -2.32 -8.12 0.50
C PHE A 64 -2.19 -9.41 1.34
N ALA A 65 -3.27 -10.19 1.45
CA ALA A 65 -3.24 -11.46 2.17
C ALA A 65 -2.23 -12.45 1.55
N ARG A 66 -2.15 -12.50 0.22
CA ARG A 66 -1.20 -13.36 -0.52
C ARG A 66 0.25 -12.90 -0.35
N LEU A 67 0.51 -11.59 -0.39
CA LEU A 67 1.82 -11.01 -0.13
C LEU A 67 2.28 -11.32 1.30
N HIS A 68 1.40 -11.12 2.29
CA HIS A 68 1.68 -11.48 3.68
C HIS A 68 2.04 -12.96 3.83
N GLN A 69 1.26 -13.87 3.24
CA GLN A 69 1.56 -15.31 3.25
C GLN A 69 2.88 -15.63 2.54
N ALA A 70 3.16 -14.99 1.41
CA ALA A 70 4.39 -15.20 0.65
C ALA A 70 5.63 -14.76 1.45
N TRP A 71 5.56 -13.62 2.13
CA TRP A 71 6.61 -13.17 3.05
C TRP A 71 6.79 -14.13 4.23
N ALA A 72 5.69 -14.53 4.89
CA ALA A 72 5.74 -15.44 6.03
C ALA A 72 6.32 -16.83 5.70
N SER A 73 6.19 -17.27 4.44
CA SER A 73 6.74 -18.52 3.93
C SER A 73 8.11 -18.37 3.24
N ASN A 74 8.71 -17.18 3.26
CA ASN A 74 9.94 -16.85 2.53
C ASN A 74 9.88 -17.20 1.03
N ASN A 75 8.69 -17.15 0.43
CA ASN A 75 8.49 -17.44 -0.98
C ASN A 75 8.66 -16.17 -1.82
N THR A 76 9.90 -15.85 -2.16
CA THR A 76 10.25 -14.64 -2.92
C THR A 76 9.61 -14.60 -4.32
N ASP A 77 9.46 -15.75 -4.99
CA ASP A 77 8.83 -15.82 -6.31
C ASP A 77 7.36 -15.41 -6.24
N SER A 78 6.65 -15.88 -5.21
CA SER A 78 5.25 -15.49 -4.96
C SER A 78 5.15 -14.01 -4.58
N VAL A 79 6.10 -13.46 -3.81
CA VAL A 79 6.15 -12.02 -3.53
C VAL A 79 6.26 -11.23 -4.83
N GLN A 80 7.22 -11.59 -5.69
CA GLN A 80 7.43 -10.90 -6.97
C GLN A 80 6.21 -11.00 -7.89
N TYR A 81 5.60 -12.18 -7.96
CA TYR A 81 4.38 -12.40 -8.75
C TYR A 81 3.25 -11.48 -8.30
N TRP A 82 2.91 -11.48 -7.01
CA TRP A 82 1.80 -10.69 -6.50
C TRP A 82 2.07 -9.18 -6.52
N ASN A 83 3.32 -8.77 -6.30
CA ASN A 83 3.74 -7.38 -6.48
C ASN A 83 3.55 -6.93 -7.94
N HIS A 84 4.01 -7.72 -8.91
CA HIS A 84 3.82 -7.40 -10.32
C HIS A 84 2.36 -7.43 -10.75
N TYR A 85 1.57 -8.36 -10.23
CA TYR A 85 0.14 -8.42 -10.47
C TYR A 85 -0.57 -7.15 -10.00
N LEU A 86 -0.30 -6.73 -8.75
CA LEU A 86 -0.89 -5.51 -8.19
C LEU A 86 -0.42 -4.25 -8.94
N PHE A 87 0.86 -4.18 -9.28
CA PHE A 87 1.42 -3.07 -10.02
C PHE A 87 0.81 -2.96 -11.43
N ALA A 88 0.63 -4.09 -12.13
CA ALA A 88 -0.01 -4.13 -13.43
C ALA A 88 -1.50 -3.76 -13.38
N ALA A 89 -2.17 -4.00 -12.25
CA ALA A 89 -3.55 -3.60 -12.03
C ALA A 89 -3.71 -2.10 -11.71
N ARG A 90 -2.60 -1.35 -11.55
CA ARG A 90 -2.64 0.12 -11.62
C ARG A 90 -2.69 0.52 -13.08
N GLU A 91 -3.90 0.81 -13.53
CA GLU A 91 -4.25 0.97 -14.94
C GLU A 91 -3.56 2.15 -15.61
N SER A 92 -3.37 3.25 -14.87
CA SER A 92 -2.73 4.46 -15.37
C SER A 92 -1.26 4.56 -14.96
N ALA A 93 -0.47 5.26 -15.78
CA ALA A 93 0.92 5.57 -15.46
C ALA A 93 1.05 6.39 -14.17
N GLU A 94 0.08 7.25 -13.89
CA GLU A 94 0.03 8.05 -12.66
C GLU A 94 -0.13 7.17 -11.41
N LEU A 95 -1.08 6.22 -11.41
CA LEU A 95 -1.26 5.29 -10.30
C LEU A 95 -0.04 4.36 -10.11
N GLN A 96 0.62 3.98 -11.20
CA GLN A 96 1.88 3.22 -11.12
C GLN A 96 3.02 4.06 -10.51
N GLN A 97 3.11 5.33 -10.87
CA GLN A 97 4.09 6.26 -10.30
C GLN A 97 3.83 6.51 -8.81
N GLU A 98 2.56 6.67 -8.41
CA GLU A 98 2.14 6.74 -7.01
C GLU A 98 2.60 5.50 -6.23
N GLU A 99 2.24 4.30 -6.68
CA GLU A 99 2.66 3.04 -6.03
C GLU A 99 4.18 2.94 -5.90
N GLN A 100 4.89 3.24 -6.99
CA GLN A 100 6.35 3.19 -7.00
C GLN A 100 6.96 4.19 -6.00
N HIS A 101 6.41 5.40 -5.92
CA HIS A 101 6.87 6.42 -4.99
C HIS A 101 6.68 5.96 -3.54
N LEU A 102 5.46 5.55 -3.19
CA LEU A 102 5.10 5.10 -1.85
C LEU A 102 5.88 3.85 -1.45
N GLY A 103 5.97 2.86 -2.34
CA GLY A 103 6.71 1.61 -2.12
C GLY A 103 8.19 1.84 -1.86
N ARG A 104 8.86 2.67 -2.68
CA ARG A 104 10.28 3.03 -2.48
C ARG A 104 10.48 3.83 -1.19
N ALA A 105 9.57 4.75 -0.87
CA ALA A 105 9.64 5.52 0.36
C ALA A 105 9.53 4.63 1.59
N LEU A 106 8.57 3.69 1.60
CA LEU A 106 8.43 2.72 2.68
C LEU A 106 9.63 1.78 2.76
N ALA A 107 10.17 1.30 1.63
CA ALA A 107 11.37 0.47 1.62
C ALA A 107 12.58 1.16 2.29
N ARG A 108 12.80 2.45 2.00
CA ARG A 108 13.85 3.25 2.66
C ARG A 108 13.62 3.37 4.16
N LEU A 109 12.39 3.65 4.57
CA LEU A 109 12.02 3.75 5.99
C LEU A 109 12.26 2.44 6.74
N LEU A 110 11.83 1.31 6.18
CA LEU A 110 12.00 -0.01 6.80
C LEU A 110 13.48 -0.41 6.89
N TYR A 111 14.25 -0.16 5.83
CA TYR A 111 15.69 -0.41 5.85
C TYR A 111 16.42 0.42 6.91
N ASN A 112 16.08 1.72 7.04
CA ASN A 112 16.64 2.59 8.08
C ASN A 112 16.27 2.12 9.50
N GLN A 113 15.19 1.34 9.65
CA GLN A 113 14.80 0.70 10.91
C GLN A 113 15.40 -0.71 11.10
N GLY A 114 16.32 -1.12 10.22
CA GLY A 114 17.06 -2.37 10.34
C GLY A 114 16.51 -3.55 9.53
N MET A 115 15.45 -3.36 8.72
CA MET A 115 14.94 -4.43 7.85
C MET A 115 15.77 -4.54 6.57
N VAL A 116 16.80 -5.38 6.61
CA VAL A 116 17.70 -5.60 5.45
C VAL A 116 16.93 -6.11 4.22
N ALA A 117 15.87 -6.90 4.41
CA ALA A 117 15.03 -7.42 3.32
C ALA A 117 14.38 -6.30 2.47
N ALA A 118 14.25 -5.08 2.98
CA ALA A 118 13.72 -3.94 2.25
C ALA A 118 14.75 -3.26 1.31
N GLN A 119 16.04 -3.60 1.42
CA GLN A 119 17.12 -2.90 0.71
C GLN A 119 16.94 -2.94 -0.82
N SER A 120 16.67 -4.12 -1.38
CA SER A 120 16.52 -4.31 -2.83
C SER A 120 15.31 -3.54 -3.42
N TRP A 121 14.34 -3.19 -2.58
CA TRP A 121 13.11 -2.52 -2.99
C TRP A 121 13.22 -0.99 -3.06
N GLN A 122 14.28 -0.39 -2.50
CA GLN A 122 14.48 1.07 -2.53
C GLN A 122 14.63 1.64 -3.95
N HIS A 123 15.11 0.82 -4.87
CA HIS A 123 15.36 1.17 -6.26
C HIS A 123 14.58 0.29 -7.26
N ALA A 124 13.68 -0.57 -6.77
CA ALA A 124 12.89 -1.44 -7.64
C ALA A 124 12.01 -0.61 -8.58
N ASP A 125 11.97 -0.98 -9.86
CA ASP A 125 11.14 -0.29 -10.86
C ASP A 125 9.65 -0.56 -10.67
N ARG A 126 9.30 -1.74 -10.15
CA ARG A 126 7.93 -2.12 -9.84
C ARG A 126 7.85 -2.51 -8.38
N VAL A 127 7.26 -1.64 -7.58
CA VAL A 127 7.11 -1.87 -6.16
C VAL A 127 5.82 -1.24 -5.70
N CYS A 128 4.98 -2.05 -5.07
CA CYS A 128 3.74 -1.58 -4.46
C CYS A 128 3.94 -1.31 -2.97
N PHE A 129 3.21 -0.33 -2.44
CA PHE A 129 3.23 -0.04 -1.01
C PHE A 129 2.81 -1.26 -0.17
N ALA A 130 1.79 -1.99 -0.62
CA ALA A 130 1.31 -3.23 0.03
C ALA A 130 2.39 -4.31 0.18
N THR A 131 3.31 -4.41 -0.79
CA THR A 131 4.42 -5.38 -0.75
C THR A 131 5.34 -5.12 0.43
N LEU A 132 5.66 -3.85 0.70
CA LEU A 132 6.55 -3.48 1.81
C LEU A 132 5.80 -3.40 3.13
N PHE A 133 4.53 -3.01 3.11
CA PHE A 133 3.69 -3.04 4.31
C PHE A 133 3.58 -4.46 4.86
N THR A 134 3.30 -5.43 3.99
CA THR A 134 3.19 -6.84 4.39
C THR A 134 4.52 -7.44 4.82
N LEU A 135 5.65 -7.02 4.24
CA LEU A 135 6.98 -7.36 4.75
C LEU A 135 7.14 -6.89 6.20
N ALA A 136 6.80 -5.63 6.48
CA ALA A 136 6.90 -5.07 7.81
C ALA A 136 5.99 -5.81 8.81
N ALA A 137 4.76 -6.12 8.41
CA ALA A 137 3.79 -6.86 9.22
C ALA A 137 4.23 -8.29 9.56
N VAL A 138 5.03 -8.95 8.72
CA VAL A 138 5.58 -10.28 8.99
C VAL A 138 6.82 -10.21 9.89
N CYS A 139 7.61 -9.15 9.78
CA CYS A 139 8.89 -9.02 10.50
C CYS A 139 8.79 -8.37 11.89
N TRP A 140 7.68 -7.71 12.23
CA TRP A 140 7.44 -7.05 13.51
C TRP A 140 6.38 -7.76 14.33
#